data_AF-F1TA14-F1
#
_entry.id   AF-F1TA14-F1
#
_cell.length_a   1.000
_cell.length_b   1.000
_cell.length_c   1.000
_cell.angle_alpha   90.00
_cell.angle_beta   90.00
_cell.angle_gamma   90.00
#
_symmetry.space_group_name_H-M   'P 1'
#
loop_
_entity.id
_entity.type
_entity.pdbx_description
1 polymer ?
#
loop_
_entity_poly.entity_id
_entity_poly.type
_entity_poly.pdbx_seq_one_letter_code
_entity_poly.pdbx_strand_id
1 'polypeptide(L)'
;MKNNLKWKRAAVCIFPFALAITAYFLRNQLIFWGTLFPSCPSYTYLDIYCPGCGNTRSVQHLLKGDIIGSVRFNPIPLLGIILGILAYIELITYVFGRHKKIFPRSRVYWWTMGAISLLYFVVRNFIRPF
;
A
#
# COMPACT_ATOMS: atom_id res chain seq x y z
N MET A 1 -4.57 32.61 16.67
CA MET A 1 -5.00 31.20 16.45
C MET A 1 -5.49 30.88 15.03
N LYS A 2 -6.24 31.75 14.31
CA LYS A 2 -6.75 31.47 12.95
C LYS A 2 -5.67 31.20 11.88
N ASN A 3 -4.50 31.83 11.96
CA ASN A 3 -3.39 31.61 11.01
C ASN A 3 -2.87 30.17 11.02
N ASN A 4 -2.76 29.56 12.19
CA ASN A 4 -2.26 28.18 12.31
C ASN A 4 -3.21 27.16 11.66
N LEU A 5 -4.52 27.44 11.64
CA LEU A 5 -5.50 26.56 11.00
C LEU A 5 -5.46 26.65 9.47
N LYS A 6 -5.19 27.83 8.90
CA LYS A 6 -5.01 28.01 7.45
C LYS A 6 -3.79 27.25 6.95
N TRP A 7 -2.65 27.35 7.65
CA TRP A 7 -1.43 26.61 7.32
C TRP A 7 -1.60 25.10 7.44
N LYS A 8 -2.30 24.61 8.48
CA LYS A 8 -2.63 23.18 8.62
C LYS A 8 -3.46 22.66 7.44
N ARG A 9 -4.47 23.41 7.00
CA ARG A 9 -5.30 23.05 5.83
C ARG A 9 -4.47 23.00 4.55
N ALA A 10 -3.65 24.03 4.30
CA ALA A 10 -2.77 24.08 3.15
C ALA A 10 -1.79 22.89 3.14
N ALA A 11 -1.13 22.62 4.27
CA ALA A 11 -0.20 21.50 4.39
C ALA A 11 -0.86 20.14 4.10
N VAL A 12 -2.05 19.89 4.66
CA VAL A 12 -2.80 18.64 4.41
C VAL A 12 -3.29 18.55 2.96
N CYS A 13 -3.65 19.65 2.30
CA CYS A 13 -4.01 19.56 0.88
C CYS A 13 -2.79 19.35 -0.03
N ILE A 14 -1.62 19.91 0.30
CA ILE A 14 -0.42 19.86 -0.55
C ILE A 14 0.35 18.55 -0.38
N PHE A 15 0.41 18.00 0.82
CA PHE A 15 1.18 16.81 1.16
C PHE A 15 1.00 15.60 0.21
N PRO A 16 -0.23 15.16 -0.16
CA PRO A 16 -0.40 13.95 -0.97
C PRO A 16 0.06 14.18 -2.41
N PHE A 17 -0.12 15.39 -2.96
CA PHE A 17 0.35 15.73 -4.30
C PHE A 17 1.87 15.82 -4.32
N ALA A 18 2.48 16.46 -3.31
CA ALA A 18 3.92 16.50 -3.17
C ALA A 18 4.50 15.07 -3.07
N LEU A 19 3.92 14.23 -2.23
CA LEU A 19 4.34 12.82 -2.08
C LEU A 19 4.21 12.04 -3.40
N ALA A 20 3.08 12.17 -4.11
CA ALA A 20 2.85 11.49 -5.38
C ALA A 20 3.81 11.96 -6.47
N ILE A 21 4.05 13.27 -6.57
CA ILE A 21 5.01 13.86 -7.51
C ILE A 21 6.41 13.36 -7.20
N THR A 22 6.84 13.43 -5.94
CA THR A 22 8.16 12.93 -5.52
C THR A 22 8.30 11.43 -5.82
N ALA A 23 7.29 10.62 -5.49
CA ALA A 23 7.29 9.19 -5.80
C ALA A 23 7.36 8.91 -7.31
N TYR A 24 6.66 9.69 -8.13
CA TYR A 24 6.73 9.57 -9.59
C TYR A 24 8.12 9.89 -10.13
N PHE A 25 8.77 10.97 -9.68
CA PHE A 25 10.13 11.30 -10.11
C PHE A 25 11.16 10.28 -9.61
N LEU A 26 11.00 9.77 -8.39
CA LEU A 26 11.89 8.77 -7.81
C LEU A 26 11.59 7.33 -8.25
N ARG A 27 10.55 7.09 -9.07
CA ARG A 27 10.09 5.74 -9.41
C ARG A 27 11.19 4.84 -9.97
N ASN A 28 12.05 5.37 -10.84
CA ASN A 28 13.11 4.59 -11.46
C ASN A 28 14.18 4.18 -10.43
N GLN A 29 14.51 5.10 -9.52
CA GLN A 29 15.41 4.77 -8.42
C GLN A 29 14.76 3.72 -7.51
N LEU A 30 13.51 3.92 -7.09
CA LEU A 30 12.79 2.98 -6.23
C LEU A 30 12.71 1.57 -6.84
N ILE A 31 12.45 1.48 -8.15
CA ILE A 31 12.46 0.20 -8.87
C ILE A 31 13.86 -0.41 -8.85
N PHE A 32 14.90 0.38 -9.12
CA PHE A 32 16.31 -0.06 -9.08
C PHE A 32 16.73 -0.57 -7.70
N TRP A 33 16.44 0.18 -6.63
CA TRP A 33 16.66 -0.29 -5.25
C TRP A 33 15.94 -1.61 -4.98
N GLY A 34 14.74 -1.79 -5.53
CA GLY A 34 13.99 -3.04 -5.46
C GLY A 34 14.67 -4.23 -6.16
N THR A 35 15.54 -3.99 -7.15
CA THR A 35 16.31 -5.05 -7.82
C THR A 35 17.58 -5.46 -7.07
N LEU A 36 18.02 -4.67 -6.10
CA LEU A 36 19.18 -4.98 -5.26
C LEU A 36 18.85 -5.97 -4.13
N PHE A 37 17.57 -6.31 -3.93
CA PHE A 37 17.19 -7.30 -2.93
C PHE A 37 17.69 -8.70 -3.33
N PRO A 38 18.23 -9.48 -2.38
CA PRO A 38 18.68 -10.84 -2.66
C PRO A 38 17.50 -11.76 -3.03
N SER A 39 17.83 -12.90 -3.61
CA SER A 39 16.89 -13.98 -3.88
C SER A 39 16.13 -14.37 -2.60
N CYS A 40 14.83 -14.63 -2.72
CA CYS A 40 13.98 -14.98 -1.58
C CYS A 40 14.40 -16.32 -0.96
N PRO A 41 14.88 -16.38 0.30
CA PRO A 41 15.30 -17.64 0.91
C PRO A 41 14.16 -18.66 1.01
N SER A 42 12.95 -18.21 1.32
CA SER A 42 11.76 -19.08 1.40
C SER A 42 11.45 -19.75 0.06
N TYR A 43 11.66 -19.04 -1.05
CA TYR A 43 11.49 -19.63 -2.37
C TYR A 43 12.66 -20.54 -2.72
N THR A 44 13.90 -20.11 -2.47
CA THR A 44 15.09 -20.89 -2.81
C THR A 44 15.17 -22.22 -2.06
N TYR A 45 14.83 -22.25 -0.76
CA TYR A 45 14.98 -23.45 0.06
C TYR A 45 13.70 -24.27 0.21
N LEU A 46 12.53 -23.63 0.19
CA LEU A 46 11.25 -24.29 0.48
C LEU A 46 10.28 -24.27 -0.72
N ASP A 47 10.65 -23.62 -1.82
CA ASP A 47 9.79 -23.40 -3.00
C ASP A 47 8.44 -22.74 -2.66
N ILE A 48 8.45 -21.91 -1.60
CA ILE A 48 7.28 -21.18 -1.08
C ILE A 48 7.40 -19.69 -1.42
N TYR A 49 6.36 -19.14 -2.04
CA TYR A 49 6.24 -17.71 -2.34
C TYR A 49 5.88 -16.92 -1.09
N CYS A 50 6.86 -16.24 -0.48
CA CYS A 50 6.61 -15.40 0.70
C CYS A 50 5.84 -14.10 0.35
N PRO A 51 4.99 -13.59 1.27
CA PRO A 51 4.23 -12.36 1.02
C PRO A 51 5.13 -11.14 0.87
N GLY A 52 6.33 -11.16 1.48
CA GLY A 52 7.31 -10.08 1.41
C GLY A 52 7.79 -9.84 -0.02
N CYS A 53 8.38 -10.84 -0.67
CA CYS A 53 8.87 -10.69 -2.04
C CYS A 53 7.73 -10.43 -3.04
N GLY A 54 6.54 -11.00 -2.80
CA GLY A 54 5.33 -10.68 -3.57
C GLY A 54 4.90 -9.21 -3.45
N ASN A 55 5.02 -8.61 -2.26
CA ASN A 55 4.76 -7.19 -2.04
C ASN A 55 5.75 -6.31 -2.80
N THR A 56 7.06 -6.63 -2.75
CA THR A 56 8.08 -5.87 -3.47
C THR A 56 7.80 -5.83 -4.97
N ARG A 57 7.49 -6.99 -5.58
CA ARG A 57 7.12 -7.07 -7.01
C ARG A 57 5.82 -6.31 -7.28
N SER A 58 4.80 -6.47 -6.44
CA SER A 58 3.54 -5.73 -6.58
C SER A 58 3.75 -4.21 -6.57
N VAL A 59 4.58 -3.69 -5.67
CA VAL A 59 4.96 -2.27 -5.64
C VAL A 59 5.71 -1.84 -6.90
N GLN A 60 6.63 -2.66 -7.42
CA GLN A 60 7.31 -2.36 -8.68
C GLN A 60 6.33 -2.25 -9.86
N HIS A 61 5.29 -3.09 -9.90
CA HIS A 61 4.22 -2.98 -10.89
C HIS A 61 3.38 -1.70 -10.70
N LEU A 62 3.04 -1.34 -9.45
CA LEU A 62 2.35 -0.07 -9.16
C LEU A 62 3.16 1.16 -9.59
N LEU A 63 4.48 1.16 -9.36
CA LEU A 63 5.38 2.24 -9.77
C LEU A 63 5.51 2.36 -11.30
N LYS A 64 5.26 1.27 -12.03
CA LYS A 64 5.18 1.26 -13.50
C LYS A 64 3.78 1.62 -14.02
N GLY A 65 2.78 1.75 -13.14
CA GLY A 65 1.38 1.99 -13.49
C GLY A 65 0.60 0.71 -13.85
N ASP A 66 1.17 -0.47 -13.65
CA ASP A 66 0.52 -1.76 -13.93
C ASP A 66 -0.25 -2.27 -12.70
N ILE A 67 -1.52 -1.89 -12.62
CA ILE A 67 -2.41 -2.29 -11.52
C ILE A 67 -2.71 -3.80 -11.56
N ILE A 68 -2.90 -4.36 -12.75
CA ILE A 68 -3.25 -5.78 -12.93
C ILE A 68 -2.07 -6.64 -12.50
N GLY A 69 -0.86 -6.32 -12.96
CA GLY A 69 0.36 -7.00 -12.54
C GLY A 69 0.60 -6.89 -11.04
N SER A 70 0.33 -5.72 -10.44
CA SER A 70 0.42 -5.54 -8.99
C SER A 70 -0.46 -6.54 -8.23
N VAL A 71 -1.74 -6.62 -8.58
CA VAL A 71 -2.71 -7.52 -7.93
C VAL A 71 -2.33 -8.98 -8.13
N ARG A 72 -1.84 -9.36 -9.32
CA ARG A 72 -1.36 -10.73 -9.61
C ARG A 72 -0.22 -11.14 -8.68
N PHE A 73 0.72 -10.23 -8.37
CA PHE A 73 1.81 -10.54 -7.44
C PHE A 73 1.37 -10.54 -5.98
N ASN A 74 0.69 -9.48 -5.56
CA ASN A 74 0.07 -9.38 -4.23
C ASN A 74 -0.93 -8.20 -4.21
N PRO A 75 -2.20 -8.41 -3.82
CA PRO A 75 -3.17 -7.31 -3.66
C PRO A 75 -2.91 -6.42 -2.44
N ILE A 76 -2.11 -6.87 -1.45
CA ILE A 76 -1.90 -6.16 -0.18
C ILE A 76 -1.39 -4.72 -0.38
N PRO A 77 -0.38 -4.42 -1.23
CA PRO A 77 0.08 -3.05 -1.42
C PRO A 77 -0.99 -2.11 -1.97
N LEU A 78 -1.82 -2.60 -2.91
CA LEU A 78 -2.94 -1.82 -3.45
C LEU A 78 -4.00 -1.56 -2.38
N LEU A 79 -4.35 -2.56 -1.57
CA LEU A 79 -5.25 -2.39 -0.43
C LEU A 79 -4.69 -1.38 0.60
N GLY A 80 -3.39 -1.42 0.85
CA GLY A 80 -2.71 -0.45 1.71
C GLY A 80 -2.85 0.99 1.20
N ILE A 81 -2.71 1.22 -0.11
CA ILE A 81 -2.94 2.53 -0.73
C ILE A 81 -4.39 2.97 -0.53
N ILE A 82 -5.37 2.10 -0.78
CA ILE A 82 -6.79 2.41 -0.61
C ILE A 82 -7.09 2.80 0.86
N LEU A 83 -6.61 2.00 1.82
CA LEU A 83 -6.77 2.29 3.25
C LEU A 83 -6.07 3.59 3.66
N GLY A 84 -4.89 3.86 3.11
CA GLY A 84 -4.18 5.12 3.29
C GLY A 84 -4.97 6.32 2.79
N ILE A 85 -5.60 6.21 1.62
CA ILE A 85 -6.49 7.24 1.06
C ILE A 85 -7.70 7.46 1.97
N LEU A 86 -8.36 6.40 2.46
CA LEU A 86 -9.50 6.53 3.38
C LEU A 86 -9.11 7.21 4.69
N ALA A 87 -7.96 6.85 5.27
CA ALA A 87 -7.41 7.52 6.45
C ALA A 87 -7.10 9.00 6.16
N TYR A 88 -6.60 9.30 4.96
CA TYR A 88 -6.29 10.66 4.55
C TYR A 88 -7.54 11.53 4.36
N ILE A 89 -8.59 10.97 3.75
CA ILE A 89 -9.89 11.65 3.61
C ILE A 89 -10.46 11.94 5.01
N GLU A 90 -10.39 10.99 5.94
CA GLU A 90 -10.81 11.22 7.32
C GLU A 90 -10.02 12.38 7.97
N LEU A 91 -8.68 12.41 7.79
CA LEU A 91 -7.84 13.52 8.26
C LEU A 91 -8.25 14.87 7.65
N ILE A 92 -8.51 14.92 6.35
CA ILE A 92 -9.02 16.12 5.68
C ILE A 92 -10.34 16.54 6.34
N THR A 93 -11.33 15.65 6.43
CA THR A 93 -12.62 16.00 7.01
C THR A 93 -12.48 16.57 8.41
N TYR A 94 -11.62 15.98 9.25
CA TYR A 94 -11.31 16.44 10.59
C TYR A 94 -10.75 17.88 10.62
N VAL A 95 -9.76 18.19 9.77
CA VAL A 95 -9.13 19.52 9.70
C VAL A 95 -10.08 20.62 9.18
N PHE A 96 -11.08 20.21 8.39
CA PHE A 96 -12.16 21.10 7.92
C PHE A 96 -13.35 21.17 8.90
N GLY A 97 -13.26 20.54 10.07
CA GLY A 97 -14.29 20.58 11.11
C GLY A 97 -15.46 19.63 10.90
N ARG A 98 -15.32 18.66 9.98
CA ARG A 98 -16.29 17.58 9.78
C ARG A 98 -15.73 16.28 10.35
N HIS A 99 -16.27 15.81 11.47
CA HIS A 99 -15.78 14.62 12.16
C HIS A 99 -16.33 13.32 11.57
N LYS A 100 -16.07 13.05 10.28
CA LYS A 100 -16.49 11.80 9.63
C LYS A 100 -15.48 10.69 9.90
N LYS A 101 -15.94 9.59 10.50
CA LYS A 101 -15.14 8.36 10.68
C LYS A 101 -15.34 7.46 9.47
N ILE A 102 -14.30 7.30 8.65
CA ILE A 102 -14.34 6.52 7.40
C ILE A 102 -13.40 5.32 7.49
N PHE A 103 -12.26 5.49 8.16
CA PHE A 103 -11.28 4.43 8.33
C PHE A 103 -11.84 3.30 9.21
N PRO A 104 -11.74 2.03 8.77
CA PRO A 104 -12.29 0.90 9.51
C PRO A 104 -11.51 0.67 10.81
N ARG A 105 -12.20 0.84 11.95
CA ARG A 105 -11.65 0.63 13.30
C ARG A 105 -12.11 -0.66 13.96
N SER A 106 -13.02 -1.39 13.32
CA SER A 106 -13.53 -2.66 13.86
C SER A 106 -12.40 -3.67 13.94
N ARG A 107 -12.18 -4.26 15.12
CA ARG A 107 -11.22 -5.36 15.31
C ARG A 107 -11.57 -6.55 14.40
N VAL A 108 -12.87 -6.78 14.18
CA VAL A 108 -13.36 -7.83 13.28
C VAL A 108 -12.89 -7.59 11.84
N TYR A 109 -12.92 -6.34 11.35
CA TYR A 109 -12.44 -6.01 10.01
C TYR A 109 -10.96 -6.38 9.82
N TRP A 110 -10.12 -6.02 10.79
CA TRP A 110 -8.67 -6.32 10.71
C TRP A 110 -8.39 -7.82 10.81
N TRP A 111 -9.09 -8.55 11.66
CA TRP A 111 -8.99 -10.02 11.69
C TRP A 111 -9.48 -10.65 10.40
N THR A 112 -10.59 -10.17 9.82
CA THR A 112 -11.09 -10.70 8.54
C THR A 112 -10.12 -10.44 7.40
N MET A 113 -9.51 -9.25 7.33
CA MET A 113 -8.48 -8.93 6.34
C MET A 113 -7.22 -9.77 6.53
N GLY A 114 -6.79 -9.97 7.79
CA GLY A 114 -5.67 -10.85 8.11
C GLY A 114 -5.94 -12.30 7.70
N ALA A 115 -7.13 -12.81 8.01
CA ALA A 115 -7.54 -14.17 7.64
C ALA A 115 -7.63 -14.35 6.12
N ILE A 116 -8.21 -13.39 5.39
CA ILE A 116 -8.27 -13.41 3.92
C ILE A 116 -6.87 -13.35 3.32
N SER A 117 -5.98 -12.51 3.87
CA SER A 117 -4.59 -12.40 3.41
C SER A 117 -3.80 -13.70 3.64
N LEU A 118 -4.01 -14.35 4.79
CA LEU A 118 -3.42 -15.64 5.11
C LEU A 118 -3.97 -16.73 4.18
N LEU A 119 -5.29 -16.76 3.95
CA LEU A 119 -5.92 -17.69 3.02
C LEU A 119 -5.38 -17.52 1.60
N TYR A 120 -5.30 -16.28 1.11
CA TYR A 120 -4.70 -15.96 -0.19
C TYR A 120 -3.25 -16.47 -0.27
N PHE A 121 -2.47 -16.26 0.79
CA PHE A 121 -1.09 -16.76 0.88
C PHE A 121 -1.02 -18.29 0.85
N VAL A 122 -1.92 -18.99 1.52
CA VAL A 122 -1.96 -20.46 1.48
C VAL A 122 -2.34 -20.92 0.07
N VAL A 123 -3.44 -20.40 -0.47
CA VAL A 123 -3.98 -20.79 -1.79
C VAL A 123 -2.99 -20.55 -2.92
N ARG A 124 -2.29 -19.41 -2.95
CA ARG A 124 -1.30 -19.09 -4.01
C ARG A 124 -0.07 -20.00 -4.01
N ASN A 125 0.24 -20.65 -2.89
CA ASN A 125 1.37 -21.57 -2.82
C ASN A 125 1.01 -22.93 -3.45
N PHE A 126 -0.26 -23.30 -3.42
CA PHE A 126 -0.77 -24.50 -4.09
C PHE A 126 -1.14 -24.26 -5.55
N ILE A 127 -1.81 -23.13 -5.83
CA ILE A 127 -2.13 -22.68 -7.18
C ILE A 127 -0.95 -21.83 -7.63
N ARG A 128 0.13 -22.45 -8.13
CA ARG A 128 1.25 -21.71 -8.72
C ARG A 128 0.69 -20.84 -9.85
N PRO A 129 0.67 -19.50 -9.71
CA PRO A 129 0.37 -18.67 -10.86
C PRO A 129 1.61 -18.73 -11.77
N PHE A 130 1.39 -19.10 -13.02
CA PHE A 130 2.39 -19.10 -14.10
C PHE A 130 3.24 -17.82 -14.12
#